data_AF-A0A891ZPV4-F1
#
_entry.id   AF-A0A891ZPV4-F1
#
_cell.length_a   1.000
_cell.length_b   1.000
_cell.length_c   1.000
_cell.angle_alpha   90.00
_cell.angle_beta   90.00
_cell.angle_gamma   90.00
#
_symmetry.space_group_name_H-M   'P 1'
#
loop_
_entity.id
_entity.type
_entity.pdbx_description
1 polymer ?
#
loop_
_entity_poly.entity_id
_entity_poly.type
_entity_poly.pdbx_seq_one_letter_code
_entity_poly.pdbx_strand_id
1 'polypeptide(L)'
;MSNLLYFLPAQVKAAIQLMAAGSAGFFQTYTVLLTFRLYCGWFPNINMYYQPFATVGTLTNFYLRFWRSFIPPQMFVDTSPIFAFWVLDLLVDVSVKLSYGQWLY
;
A
#
# COMPACT_ATOMS: atom_id res chain seq x y z
N MET A 1 5.98 -5.43 -31.02
CA MET A 1 7.00 -5.86 -30.03
C MET A 1 6.44 -7.08 -29.32
N SER A 2 7.03 -8.26 -29.54
CA SER A 2 6.53 -9.51 -28.97
C SER A 2 6.70 -9.49 -27.46
N ASN A 3 5.61 -9.26 -26.73
CA ASN A 3 5.58 -9.38 -25.28
C ASN A 3 6.12 -10.75 -24.88
N LEU A 4 7.19 -10.79 -24.08
CA LEU A 4 7.80 -12.01 -23.54
C LEU A 4 6.76 -12.91 -22.84
N LEU A 5 5.67 -12.30 -22.37
CA LEU A 5 4.50 -12.94 -21.79
C LEU A 5 3.60 -13.68 -22.80
N TYR A 6 3.69 -13.47 -24.11
CA TYR A 6 2.90 -14.23 -25.09
C TYR A 6 3.32 -15.70 -25.10
N PHE A 7 4.62 -15.96 -24.93
CA PHE A 7 5.24 -17.28 -24.94
C PHE A 7 5.04 -18.07 -23.64
N LEU A 8 4.50 -17.45 -22.58
CA LEU A 8 4.19 -18.16 -21.34
C LEU A 8 2.99 -19.10 -21.52
N PRO A 9 2.99 -20.27 -20.87
CA PRO A 9 1.81 -21.13 -20.82
C PRO A 9 0.61 -20.38 -20.24
N ALA A 10 -0.60 -20.65 -20.74
CA ALA A 10 -1.82 -20.02 -20.26
C ALA A 10 -2.00 -20.14 -18.73
N GLN A 11 -1.58 -21.27 -18.16
CA GLN A 11 -1.59 -21.52 -16.72
C GLN A 11 -0.70 -20.56 -15.94
N VAL A 12 0.48 -20.23 -16.47
CA VAL A 12 1.44 -19.31 -15.80
C VAL A 12 0.92 -17.88 -15.86
N LYS A 13 0.31 -17.46 -16.97
CA LYS A 13 -0.32 -16.13 -17.07
C LYS A 13 -1.44 -15.98 -16.04
N ALA A 14 -2.33 -16.96 -15.97
CA ALA A 14 -3.43 -16.95 -15.01
C ALA A 14 -2.93 -16.90 -13.55
N ALA A 15 -1.87 -17.66 -13.22
CA ALA A 15 -1.27 -17.62 -11.88
C ALA A 15 -0.74 -16.22 -11.54
N ILE A 16 0.00 -15.59 -12.44
CA ILE A 16 0.53 -14.23 -12.25
C ILE A 16 -0.60 -13.22 -12.07
N GLN A 17 -1.65 -13.30 -12.89
CA GLN A 17 -2.80 -12.39 -12.82
C GLN A 17 -3.55 -12.52 -11.50
N LEU A 18 -3.76 -13.75 -11.01
CA LEU A 18 -4.42 -13.99 -9.73
C LEU A 18 -3.60 -13.47 -8.54
N MET A 19 -2.29 -13.70 -8.54
CA MET A 19 -1.38 -13.18 -7.52
C MET A 19 -1.35 -11.65 -7.54
N ALA A 20 -1.30 -11.06 -8.74
CA ALA A 20 -1.36 -9.63 -8.93
C ALA A 20 -2.67 -9.03 -8.42
N ALA A 21 -3.82 -9.64 -8.74
CA ALA A 21 -5.13 -9.21 -8.26
C ALA A 21 -5.23 -9.25 -6.72
N GLY A 22 -4.73 -10.33 -6.10
CA GLY A 22 -4.69 -10.44 -4.64
C GLY A 22 -3.82 -9.36 -4.00
N SER A 23 -2.64 -9.09 -4.58
CA SER A 23 -1.76 -8.01 -4.10
C SER A 23 -2.39 -6.63 -4.25
N ALA A 24 -3.08 -6.36 -5.36
CA ALA A 24 -3.78 -5.10 -5.60
C ALA A 24 -4.86 -4.86 -4.53
N GLY A 25 -5.69 -5.86 -4.24
CA GLY A 25 -6.72 -5.77 -3.22
C GLY A 25 -6.14 -5.57 -1.81
N PHE A 26 -5.01 -6.23 -1.50
CA PHE A 26 -4.30 -6.03 -0.24
C PHE A 26 -3.78 -4.59 -0.11
N PHE A 27 -3.10 -4.06 -1.12
CA PHE A 27 -2.56 -2.70 -1.08
C PHE A 27 -3.67 -1.65 -1.01
N GLN A 28 -4.77 -1.81 -1.74
CA GLN A 28 -5.93 -0.91 -1.64
C GLN A 28 -6.54 -0.92 -0.22
N THR A 29 -6.69 -2.10 0.39
CA THR A 29 -7.17 -2.21 1.77
C THR A 29 -6.21 -1.55 2.75
N TYR A 30 -4.90 -1.70 2.51
CA TYR A 30 -3.87 -1.08 3.33
C TYR A 30 -3.84 0.45 3.20
N THR A 31 -4.07 0.99 2.00
CA THR A 31 -4.26 2.44 1.78
C THR A 31 -5.41 2.97 2.63
N VAL A 32 -6.56 2.29 2.64
CA VAL A 32 -7.70 2.68 3.48
C VAL A 32 -7.35 2.67 4.98
N LEU A 33 -6.63 1.64 5.44
CA LEU A 33 -6.13 1.55 6.82
C LEU A 33 -5.19 2.70 7.20
N LEU A 34 -4.27 3.08 6.31
CA LEU A 34 -3.38 4.22 6.51
C LEU A 34 -4.14 5.54 6.55
N THR A 35 -5.10 5.75 5.66
CA THR A 35 -5.94 6.94 5.68
C THR A 35 -6.73 7.04 6.98
N PHE A 36 -7.31 5.93 7.43
CA PHE A 36 -7.98 5.84 8.73
C PHE A 36 -7.02 6.17 9.88
N ARG A 37 -5.76 5.67 9.84
CA ARG A 37 -4.73 6.00 10.83
C ARG A 37 -4.43 7.51 10.90
N LEU A 38 -4.34 8.20 9.75
CA LEU A 38 -4.16 9.66 9.73
C LEU A 38 -5.36 10.34 10.39
N TYR A 39 -6.59 10.01 9.98
CA TYR A 39 -7.78 10.62 10.55
C TYR A 39 -7.83 10.45 12.06
N CYS A 40 -7.62 9.24 12.56
CA CYS A 40 -7.58 9.01 14.00
C CYS A 40 -6.50 9.85 14.69
N GLY A 41 -5.35 10.09 14.05
CA GLY A 41 -4.26 10.89 14.61
C GLY A 41 -4.60 12.37 14.77
N TRP A 42 -5.60 12.85 14.05
CA TRP A 42 -6.09 14.23 14.15
C TRP A 42 -7.10 14.40 15.29
N PHE A 43 -7.69 13.32 15.81
CA PHE A 43 -8.60 13.37 16.94
C PHE A 43 -7.83 13.21 18.27
N PRO A 44 -7.79 14.23 19.14
CA PRO A 44 -7.00 14.20 20.37
C PRO A 44 -7.50 13.17 21.40
N ASN A 45 -8.76 12.74 21.30
CA ASN A 45 -9.37 11.78 22.22
C ASN A 45 -9.13 10.30 21.84
N ILE A 46 -8.58 10.02 20.65
CA ILE A 46 -8.39 8.64 20.18
C ILE A 46 -7.00 8.16 20.58
N ASN A 47 -6.95 7.07 21.35
CA ASN A 47 -5.70 6.44 21.74
C ASN A 47 -5.40 5.19 20.90
N MET A 48 -4.40 5.26 20.02
CA MET A 48 -3.96 4.11 19.19
C MET A 48 -3.11 3.09 19.94
N TYR A 49 -2.95 3.18 21.25
CA TYR A 49 -2.29 2.16 22.06
C TYR A 49 -3.28 1.28 22.81
N TYR A 50 -4.58 1.63 22.80
CA TYR A 50 -5.64 0.82 23.40
C TYR A 50 -6.55 0.20 22.35
N GLN A 51 -7.08 -0.99 22.67
CA GLN A 51 -8.05 -1.69 21.84
C GLN A 51 -9.34 -0.84 21.75
N PRO A 52 -9.99 -0.73 20.58
CA PRO A 52 -9.79 -1.49 19.35
C PRO A 52 -8.74 -0.92 18.37
N PHE A 53 -8.23 0.29 18.60
CA PHE A 53 -7.37 1.00 17.65
C PHE A 53 -5.90 0.58 17.71
N ALA A 54 -5.49 -0.13 18.77
CA ALA A 54 -4.12 -0.63 18.93
C ALA A 54 -3.67 -1.50 17.76
N THR A 55 -4.53 -2.39 17.25
CA THR A 55 -4.20 -3.25 16.10
C THR A 55 -3.93 -2.44 14.83
N VAL A 56 -4.73 -1.41 14.56
CA VAL A 56 -4.49 -0.51 13.42
C VAL A 56 -3.21 0.28 13.62
N GLY A 57 -2.99 0.77 14.85
CA GLY A 57 -1.78 1.49 15.24
C GLY A 57 -0.52 0.68 14.99
N THR A 58 -0.48 -0.59 15.43
CA THR A 58 0.69 -1.46 15.26
C THR A 58 0.95 -1.80 13.79
N LEU A 59 -0.10 -2.15 13.03
CA LEU A 59 0.01 -2.48 11.60
C LEU A 59 0.49 -1.31 10.74
N THR A 60 0.00 -0.10 11.02
CA THR A 60 0.37 1.10 10.26
C THR A 60 1.70 1.71 10.74
N ASN A 61 2.02 1.60 12.03
CA ASN A 61 3.27 2.13 12.58
C ASN A 61 4.51 1.43 12.00
N PHE A 62 4.46 0.12 11.70
CA PHE A 62 5.61 -0.57 11.08
C PHE A 62 6.02 0.10 9.77
N TYR A 63 5.05 0.37 8.90
CA TYR A 63 5.28 1.01 7.61
C TYR A 63 5.64 2.49 7.73
N LEU A 64 4.96 3.25 8.59
CA LEU A 64 5.28 4.67 8.79
C LEU A 64 6.68 4.87 9.41
N ARG A 65 7.12 3.98 10.31
CA ARG A 65 8.47 4.03 10.88
C ARG A 65 9.56 3.85 9.83
N PHE A 66 9.32 3.01 8.82
CA PHE A 66 10.23 2.87 7.68
C PHE A 66 10.40 4.21 6.96
N TRP A 67 9.31 4.90 6.62
CA TRP A 67 9.35 6.21 5.94
C TRP A 67 9.92 7.34 6.81
N ARG A 68 9.65 7.32 8.11
CA ARG A 68 10.23 8.29 9.08
C ARG A 68 11.75 8.18 9.20
N SER A 69 12.35 7.06 8.79
CA SER A 69 13.81 6.91 8.76
C SER A 69 14.46 7.67 7.60
N PHE A 70 13.71 7.88 6.50
CA PHE A 70 14.18 8.64 5.34
C PHE A 70 13.86 10.13 5.46
N ILE A 71 12.69 10.46 5.98
CA ILE A 71 12.22 11.84 6.14
C ILE A 71 12.01 12.09 7.64
N PRO A 72 12.94 12.81 8.30
CA PRO A 72 12.72 13.23 9.67
C PRO A 72 11.45 14.11 9.76
N PRO A 73 10.74 14.11 10.90
CA PRO A 73 9.54 14.92 11.08
C PRO A 73 9.87 16.41 10.88
N GLN A 74 9.44 16.95 9.73
CA GLN A 74 9.63 18.35 9.40
C GLN A 74 8.45 19.12 9.98
N MET A 75 8.54 19.48 11.28
CA MET A 75 7.49 20.10 12.13
C MET A 75 6.61 19.11 12.93
N PHE A 76 5.68 19.65 13.73
CA PHE A 76 4.63 18.94 14.48
C PHE A 76 3.69 18.07 13.61
N VAL A 77 3.88 18.05 12.29
CA VAL A 77 3.08 17.25 11.36
C VAL A 77 3.98 16.21 10.72
N ASP A 78 3.57 14.94 10.83
CA ASP A 78 4.24 13.84 10.16
C ASP A 78 4.02 13.96 8.65
N THR A 79 5.04 14.36 7.90
CA THR A 79 5.03 14.38 6.42
C THR A 79 5.33 13.01 5.81
N SER A 80 5.84 12.08 6.62
CA SER A 80 6.15 10.71 6.19
C SER A 80 5.01 9.99 5.47
N PRO A 81 3.72 10.17 5.83
CA PRO A 81 2.64 9.47 5.13
C PRO A 81 2.46 9.92 3.68
N ILE A 82 2.82 11.16 3.32
CA ILE A 82 2.65 11.66 1.94
C ILE A 82 3.44 10.79 0.95
N PHE A 83 4.72 10.58 1.24
CA PHE A 83 5.57 9.73 0.42
C PHE A 83 5.14 8.26 0.48
N ALA A 84 4.68 7.83 1.66
CA ALA A 84 4.15 6.49 1.87
C ALA A 84 2.95 6.18 0.96
N PHE A 85 2.01 7.13 0.84
CA PHE A 85 0.86 7.00 -0.07
C PHE A 85 1.28 6.95 -1.52
N TRP A 86 2.20 7.81 -1.97
CA TRP A 86 2.69 7.77 -3.35
C TRP A 86 3.28 6.42 -3.74
N VAL A 87 4.07 5.82 -2.85
CA VAL A 87 4.67 4.51 -3.11
C VAL A 87 3.61 3.41 -3.09
N LEU A 88 2.64 3.48 -2.18
CA LEU A 88 1.50 2.56 -2.16
C LEU A 88 0.66 2.66 -3.43
N ASP A 89 0.35 3.87 -3.89
CA ASP A 89 -0.43 4.10 -5.11
C ASP A 89 0.30 3.54 -6.34
N LEU A 90 1.63 3.69 -6.41
CA LEU A 90 2.44 3.07 -7.45
C LEU A 90 2.35 1.54 -7.38
N LEU A 91 2.47 0.95 -6.19
CA LEU A 91 2.36 -0.51 -6.02
C LEU A 91 0.97 -1.02 -6.42
N VAL A 92 -0.09 -0.29 -6.08
CA VAL A 92 -1.46 -0.60 -6.51
C VAL A 92 -1.55 -0.55 -8.04
N ASP A 93 -1.13 0.55 -8.67
CA ASP A 93 -1.22 0.73 -10.11
C ASP A 93 -0.44 -0.35 -10.88
N VAL A 94 0.78 -0.67 -10.43
CA VAL A 94 1.57 -1.77 -10.98
C VAL A 94 0.78 -3.06 -10.84
N SER A 95 0.42 -3.48 -9.61
CA SER A 95 -0.31 -4.73 -9.36
C SER A 95 -1.61 -4.85 -10.17
N VAL A 96 -2.34 -3.75 -10.34
CA VAL A 96 -3.56 -3.70 -11.15
C VAL A 96 -3.25 -3.92 -12.63
N LYS A 97 -2.26 -3.23 -13.18
CA LYS A 97 -1.80 -3.42 -14.57
C LYS A 97 -1.31 -4.86 -14.80
N LEU A 98 -0.62 -5.45 -13.82
CA LEU A 98 -0.17 -6.83 -13.88
C LEU A 98 -1.34 -7.81 -13.95
N SER A 99 -2.39 -7.55 -13.16
CA SER A 99 -3.63 -8.32 -13.13
C SER A 99 -4.36 -8.31 -14.48
N TYR A 100 -4.48 -7.13 -15.09
CA TYR A 100 -5.10 -7.00 -16.41
C TYR A 100 -4.21 -7.48 -17.57
N GLY A 101 -2.93 -7.79 -17.31
CA GLY A 101 -2.00 -8.19 -18.36
C GLY A 101 -1.55 -7.02 -19.26
N GLN A 102 -1.80 -5.78 -18.85
CA GLN A 102 -1.43 -4.55 -19.56
C GLN A 102 -0.09 -4.02 -19.05
N TRP A 103 0.96 -4.79 -19.32
CA TRP A 103 2.33 -4.46 -18.91
C TRP A 103 2.87 -3.33 -19.81
N LEU A 104 2.54 -2.09 -19.44
CA LEU A 104 3.01 -0.81 -20.01
C LEU A 104 2.56 -0.46 -21.44
N TYR A 105 1.55 -1.13 -22.00
CA TYR A 105 0.71 -0.67 -23.11
C TYR A 105 -0.70 -1.27 -23.02
#